data_AF-A0A9D9UFF7-F1
#
_entry.id   AF-A0A9D9UFF7-F1
#
_cell.length_a   1.000
_cell.length_b   1.000
_cell.length_c   1.000
_cell.angle_alpha   90.00
_cell.angle_beta   90.00
_cell.angle_gamma   90.00
#
_symmetry.space_group_name_H-M   'P 1'
#
loop_
_entity.id
_entity.type
_entity.pdbx_description
1 polymer ?
#
loop_
_entity_poly.entity_id
_entity_poly.type
_entity_poly.pdbx_seq_one_letter_code
_entity_poly.pdbx_strand_id
1 'polypeptide(L)'
;AIRGIAYMEAVVRPVTRADLGEDTMPMFEALRSPEGERLILEQNMYVEEALPRTVLRTLGEREMEAYREPFREPGEGRRAMLTLCRQVPFDGSPREVWDTEAAYAGWLSSTTFPKLFVNADPGAFLTGEKRAFCRSWPNQEEVTVPGLHFLQEDSPAEIGAALAAWIARLPTA
;
A
#
# COMPACT_ATOMS: atom_id res chain seq x y z
N ALA A 1 6.32 16.99 -17.32
CA ALA A 1 7.00 15.68 -17.29
C ALA A 1 7.18 15.23 -15.83
N ILE A 2 7.26 13.93 -15.57
CA ILE A 2 7.51 13.37 -14.24
C ILE A 2 9.00 13.55 -13.90
N ARG A 3 9.31 14.22 -12.78
CA ARG A 3 10.70 14.43 -12.32
C ARG A 3 11.26 13.27 -11.50
N GLY A 4 10.38 12.49 -10.87
CA GLY A 4 10.72 11.27 -10.17
C GLY A 4 9.51 10.71 -9.42
N ILE A 5 9.61 9.47 -8.94
CA ILE A 5 8.58 8.79 -8.12
C ILE A 5 9.24 8.22 -6.87
N ALA A 6 8.75 8.63 -5.70
CA ALA A 6 9.05 7.94 -4.44
C ALA A 6 7.85 7.07 -4.05
N TYR A 7 8.11 5.84 -3.62
CA TYR A 7 7.06 4.87 -3.29
C TYR A 7 7.48 3.93 -2.16
N MET A 8 6.49 3.37 -1.48
CA MET A 8 6.61 2.46 -0.35
C MET A 8 5.34 1.63 -0.25
N GLU A 9 5.45 0.35 0.14
CA GLU A 9 4.29 -0.56 0.31
C GLU A 9 3.27 -0.49 -0.84
N ALA A 10 3.77 -0.29 -2.07
CA ALA A 10 2.98 -0.01 -3.24
C ALA A 10 2.59 -1.29 -3.99
N VAL A 11 1.48 -1.22 -4.74
CA VAL A 11 1.22 -2.17 -5.82
C VAL A 11 2.12 -1.81 -7.00
N VAL A 12 3.08 -2.68 -7.28
CA VAL A 12 4.12 -2.46 -8.31
C VAL A 12 3.89 -3.31 -9.55
N ARG A 13 3.10 -4.38 -9.42
CA ARG A 13 2.67 -5.28 -10.48
C ARG A 13 1.37 -5.96 -10.06
N PRO A 14 0.59 -6.49 -11.01
CA PRO A 14 -0.51 -7.38 -10.70
C PRO A 14 -0.05 -8.56 -9.83
N VAL A 15 -0.88 -8.92 -8.85
CA VAL A 15 -0.54 -9.90 -7.82
C VAL A 15 -1.39 -11.16 -7.92
N THR A 16 -0.81 -12.30 -7.59
CA THR A 16 -1.56 -13.55 -7.51
C THR A 16 -2.08 -13.80 -6.10
N ARG A 17 -3.00 -14.74 -5.93
CA ARG A 17 -3.36 -15.26 -4.59
C ARG A 17 -2.14 -15.71 -3.79
N ALA A 18 -1.17 -16.35 -4.45
CA ALA A 18 0.07 -16.79 -3.81
C ALA A 18 0.92 -15.60 -3.33
N ASP A 19 0.91 -14.48 -4.05
CA ASP A 19 1.61 -13.25 -3.65
C ASP A 19 0.99 -12.56 -2.42
N LEU A 20 -0.30 -12.79 -2.16
CA LEU A 20 -1.03 -12.25 -1.00
C LEU A 20 -0.87 -13.15 0.24
N GLY A 21 -0.63 -14.44 0.04
CA GLY A 21 -0.43 -15.43 1.11
C GLY A 21 -1.72 -16.07 1.60
N GLU A 22 -1.65 -17.36 1.94
CA GLU A 22 -2.82 -18.17 2.32
C GLU A 22 -3.54 -17.61 3.56
N ASP A 23 -2.82 -16.98 4.49
CA ASP A 23 -3.38 -16.42 5.71
C ASP A 23 -4.24 -15.16 5.48
N THR A 24 -4.00 -14.41 4.40
CA THR A 24 -4.72 -13.16 4.11
C THR A 24 -5.92 -13.38 3.18
N MET A 25 -5.89 -14.44 2.38
CA MET A 25 -6.93 -14.74 1.39
C MET A 25 -8.34 -14.85 1.96
N PRO A 26 -8.59 -15.52 3.11
CA PRO A 26 -9.93 -15.59 3.71
C PRO A 26 -10.54 -14.21 3.99
N MET A 27 -9.72 -13.24 4.41
CA MET A 27 -10.16 -11.87 4.65
C MET A 27 -10.59 -11.20 3.34
N PHE A 28 -9.78 -11.27 2.28
CA PHE A 28 -10.12 -10.67 0.99
C PHE A 28 -11.37 -11.30 0.36
N GLU A 29 -11.55 -12.62 0.50
CA GLU A 29 -12.75 -13.30 0.03
C GLU A 29 -14.00 -12.86 0.81
N ALA A 30 -13.90 -12.73 2.13
CA ALA A 30 -14.98 -12.19 2.95
C ALA A 30 -15.35 -10.75 2.56
N LEU A 31 -14.36 -9.87 2.36
CA LEU A 31 -14.55 -8.47 1.96
C LEU A 31 -15.22 -8.32 0.57
N ARG A 32 -14.95 -9.26 -0.35
CA ARG A 32 -15.58 -9.31 -1.68
C ARG A 32 -16.99 -9.89 -1.67
N SER A 33 -17.35 -10.65 -0.64
CA SER A 33 -18.70 -11.19 -0.47
C SER A 33 -19.66 -10.15 0.15
N PRO A 34 -20.97 -10.46 0.28
CA PRO A 34 -21.90 -9.64 1.06
C PRO A 34 -21.43 -9.42 2.51
N GLU A 35 -20.63 -10.33 3.07
CA GLU A 35 -20.09 -10.20 4.42
C GLU A 35 -19.22 -8.96 4.61
N GLY A 36 -18.60 -8.46 3.54
CA GLY A 36 -17.83 -7.22 3.56
C GLY A 36 -18.66 -6.00 4.01
N GLU A 37 -19.97 -5.99 3.79
CA GLU A 37 -20.85 -4.93 4.29
C GLU A 37 -20.89 -4.90 5.81
N ARG A 38 -21.04 -6.06 6.45
CA ARG A 38 -20.99 -6.18 7.91
C ARG A 38 -19.60 -5.80 8.43
N LEU A 39 -18.55 -6.37 7.86
CA LEU A 39 -17.16 -6.16 8.33
C LEU A 39 -16.71 -4.70 8.23
N ILE A 40 -17.05 -4.01 7.13
CA ILE A 40 -16.57 -2.65 6.90
C ILE A 40 -17.61 -1.61 7.31
N LEU A 41 -18.84 -1.71 6.80
CA LEU A 41 -19.83 -0.65 6.97
C LEU A 41 -20.39 -0.61 8.39
N GLU A 42 -20.54 -1.77 9.04
CA GLU A 42 -21.04 -1.84 10.42
C GLU A 42 -19.90 -1.86 11.43
N GLN A 43 -18.88 -2.68 11.20
CA GLN A 43 -17.81 -2.94 12.19
C GLN A 43 -16.55 -2.10 12.04
N ASN A 44 -16.40 -1.35 10.93
CA ASN A 44 -15.22 -0.53 10.68
C ASN A 44 -13.88 -1.30 10.75
N MET A 45 -13.90 -2.61 10.45
CA MET A 45 -12.79 -3.54 10.74
C MET A 45 -11.46 -3.09 10.12
N TYR A 46 -11.46 -2.43 8.97
CA TYR A 46 -10.23 -1.93 8.36
C TYR A 46 -9.50 -0.91 9.26
N VAL A 47 -10.24 0.05 9.81
CA VAL A 47 -9.67 1.10 10.68
C VAL A 47 -9.40 0.54 12.08
N GLU A 48 -10.32 -0.22 12.64
CA GLU A 48 -10.22 -0.68 14.03
C GLU A 48 -9.28 -1.88 14.22
N GLU A 49 -9.06 -2.69 13.18
CA GLU A 49 -8.28 -3.91 13.29
C GLU A 49 -7.12 -3.98 12.29
N ALA A 50 -7.37 -3.81 10.99
CA ALA A 50 -6.33 -4.01 9.98
C ALA A 50 -5.20 -2.97 10.06
N LEU A 51 -5.56 -1.69 10.20
CA LEU A 51 -4.62 -0.57 10.37
C LEU A 51 -3.67 -0.79 11.56
N PRO A 52 -4.12 -0.92 12.83
CA PRO A 52 -3.21 -1.05 13.96
C PRO A 52 -2.44 -2.38 13.98
N ARG A 53 -2.95 -3.45 13.35
CA ARG A 53 -2.22 -4.72 13.20
C ARG A 53 -1.06 -4.65 12.21
N THR A 54 -1.04 -3.63 11.35
CA THR A 54 -0.04 -3.45 10.29
C THR A 54 0.85 -2.22 10.52
N VAL A 55 1.01 -1.87 11.80
CA VAL A 55 1.98 -0.91 12.37
C VAL A 55 2.76 -1.65 13.46
N LEU A 56 4.08 -1.46 13.56
CA LEU A 56 4.89 -2.13 14.59
C LEU A 56 4.63 -1.55 15.99
N ARG A 57 4.54 -0.22 16.09
CA ARG A 57 4.21 0.45 17.35
C ARG A 57 2.70 0.44 17.63
N THR A 58 2.35 0.64 18.89
CA THR A 58 0.96 0.93 19.25
C THR A 58 0.61 2.36 18.83
N LEU A 59 -0.46 2.53 18.06
CA LEU A 59 -1.08 3.83 17.80
C LEU A 59 -1.81 4.33 19.06
N GLY A 60 -1.56 5.57 19.44
CA GLY A 60 -2.23 6.22 20.56
C GLY A 60 -3.66 6.64 20.22
N GLU A 61 -4.46 6.94 21.25
CA GLU A 61 -5.88 7.27 21.07
C GLU A 61 -6.11 8.46 20.14
N ARG A 62 -5.27 9.49 20.22
CA ARG A 62 -5.39 10.67 19.34
C ARG A 62 -5.10 10.34 17.88
N GLU A 63 -4.21 9.39 17.63
CA GLU A 63 -3.85 8.95 16.28
C GLU A 63 -4.96 8.08 15.70
N MET A 64 -5.44 7.11 16.49
CA MET A 64 -6.59 6.29 16.11
C MET A 64 -7.85 7.13 15.87
N GLU A 65 -8.13 8.13 16.71
CA GLU A 65 -9.25 9.04 16.52
C GLU A 65 -9.14 9.82 15.20
N ALA A 66 -7.95 10.27 14.81
CA ALA A 66 -7.74 10.91 13.52
C ALA A 66 -8.04 9.98 12.33
N TYR A 67 -7.69 8.69 12.43
CA TYR A 67 -8.06 7.69 11.42
C TYR A 67 -9.56 7.35 11.42
N ARG A 68 -10.22 7.40 12.58
CA ARG A 68 -11.66 7.13 12.71
C ARG A 68 -12.52 8.26 12.20
N GLU A 69 -12.06 9.51 12.28
CA GLU A 69 -12.85 10.70 12.01
C GLU A 69 -13.63 10.64 10.68
N PRO A 70 -13.02 10.26 9.53
CA PRO A 70 -13.73 10.22 8.25
C PRO A 70 -14.73 9.05 8.14
N PHE A 71 -14.61 8.05 9.03
CA PHE A 71 -15.33 6.78 8.99
C PHE A 71 -16.21 6.56 10.22
N ARG A 72 -16.51 7.64 10.96
CA ARG A 72 -17.29 7.58 12.20
C ARG A 72 -18.72 7.11 11.96
N GLU A 73 -19.35 7.57 10.88
CA GLU A 73 -20.72 7.20 10.50
C GLU A 73 -20.75 5.79 9.85
N PRO A 74 -21.47 4.82 10.44
CA PRO A 74 -21.68 3.51 9.82
C PRO A 74 -22.44 3.59 8.49
N GLY A 75 -22.42 2.51 7.71
CA GLY A 75 -23.10 2.48 6.42
C GLY A 75 -22.34 3.25 5.35
N GLU A 76 -22.99 4.21 4.69
CA GLU A 76 -22.41 4.92 3.55
C GLU A 76 -21.17 5.78 3.91
N GLY A 77 -21.04 6.23 5.15
CA GLY A 77 -19.80 6.90 5.62
C GLY A 77 -18.54 6.05 5.49
N ARG A 78 -18.68 4.72 5.41
CA ARG A 78 -17.58 3.74 5.25
C ARG A 78 -17.55 3.09 3.87
N ARG A 79 -18.43 3.50 2.94
CA ARG A 79 -18.55 2.90 1.60
C ARG A 79 -17.25 2.95 0.83
N ALA A 80 -16.52 4.05 0.92
CA ALA A 80 -15.23 4.21 0.24
C ALA A 80 -14.23 3.13 0.67
N MET A 81 -14.19 2.80 1.96
CA MET A 81 -13.28 1.76 2.49
C MET A 81 -13.66 0.36 2.00
N LEU A 82 -14.95 0.04 1.95
CA LEU A 82 -15.40 -1.25 1.41
C LEU A 82 -15.11 -1.36 -0.09
N THR A 83 -15.36 -0.28 -0.84
CA THR A 83 -15.05 -0.25 -2.27
C THR A 83 -13.56 -0.46 -2.51
N LEU A 84 -12.68 0.21 -1.75
CA LEU A 84 -11.24 -0.01 -1.82
C LEU A 84 -10.88 -1.48 -1.62
N CYS A 85 -11.38 -2.10 -0.55
CA CYS A 85 -11.15 -3.52 -0.26
C CYS A 85 -11.59 -4.45 -1.41
N ARG A 86 -12.73 -4.15 -2.05
CA ARG A 86 -13.24 -4.92 -3.18
C ARG A 86 -12.45 -4.71 -4.48
N GLN A 87 -11.75 -3.58 -4.60
CA GLN A 87 -10.97 -3.22 -5.80
C GLN A 87 -9.55 -3.76 -5.81
N VAL A 88 -9.00 -4.22 -4.68
CA VAL A 88 -7.66 -4.85 -4.61
C VAL A 88 -7.61 -6.00 -5.61
N PRO A 89 -6.86 -5.92 -6.72
CA PRO A 89 -6.95 -6.91 -7.77
C PRO A 89 -6.03 -8.10 -7.49
N PHE A 90 -6.50 -9.30 -7.80
CA PHE A 90 -5.68 -10.51 -7.81
C PHE A 90 -6.25 -11.53 -8.80
N ASP A 91 -5.38 -12.34 -9.40
CA ASP A 91 -5.73 -13.34 -10.40
C ASP A 91 -6.64 -12.78 -11.53
N GLY A 92 -6.38 -11.56 -12.00
CA GLY A 92 -7.12 -10.96 -13.12
C GLY A 92 -8.41 -10.21 -12.76
N SER A 93 -8.79 -10.11 -11.48
CA SER A 93 -10.04 -9.48 -11.05
C SER A 93 -9.85 -8.49 -9.90
N PRO A 94 -10.45 -7.28 -9.94
CA PRO A 94 -11.25 -6.72 -11.04
C PRO A 94 -10.40 -6.41 -12.28
N ARG A 95 -10.93 -6.72 -13.47
CA ARG A 95 -10.16 -6.70 -14.72
C ARG A 95 -9.59 -5.32 -15.07
N GLU A 96 -10.38 -4.26 -14.86
CA GLU A 96 -9.96 -2.89 -15.17
C GLU A 96 -8.78 -2.43 -14.30
N VAL A 97 -8.85 -2.71 -12.98
CA VAL A 97 -7.76 -2.38 -12.07
C VAL A 97 -6.54 -3.23 -12.41
N TRP A 98 -6.73 -4.54 -12.61
CA TRP A 98 -5.66 -5.45 -13.03
C TRP A 98 -4.92 -4.97 -14.29
N ASP A 99 -5.66 -4.60 -15.34
CA ASP A 99 -5.07 -4.15 -16.60
C ASP A 99 -4.36 -2.80 -16.42
N THR A 100 -4.88 -1.92 -15.58
CA THR A 100 -4.22 -0.66 -15.20
C THR A 100 -2.90 -0.93 -14.49
N GLU A 101 -2.88 -1.88 -13.56
CA GLU A 101 -1.67 -2.30 -12.87
C GLU A 101 -0.63 -2.91 -13.79
N ALA A 102 -1.07 -3.79 -14.70
CA ALA A 102 -0.19 -4.36 -15.71
C ALA A 102 0.41 -3.28 -16.62
N ALA A 103 -0.39 -2.30 -17.01
CA ALA A 103 0.04 -1.20 -17.88
C ALA A 103 1.09 -0.31 -17.21
N TYR A 104 0.85 0.16 -15.98
CA TYR A 104 1.85 0.99 -15.30
C TYR A 104 3.08 0.18 -14.91
N ALA A 105 2.94 -1.11 -14.59
CA ALA A 105 4.09 -1.96 -14.24
C ALA A 105 5.04 -2.09 -15.44
N GLY A 106 4.51 -2.35 -16.63
CA GLY A 106 5.30 -2.39 -17.87
C GLY A 106 5.92 -1.03 -18.21
N TRP A 107 5.17 0.05 -18.03
CA TRP A 107 5.68 1.40 -18.28
C TRP A 107 6.81 1.79 -17.31
N LEU A 108 6.65 1.57 -15.99
CA LEU A 108 7.66 1.88 -14.98
C LEU A 108 8.98 1.11 -15.18
N SER A 109 8.91 -0.13 -15.67
CA SER A 109 10.09 -0.91 -16.04
C SER A 109 10.87 -0.33 -17.22
N SER A 110 10.26 0.54 -18.03
CA SER A 110 10.90 1.21 -19.18
C SER A 110 11.34 2.66 -18.89
N THR A 111 10.91 3.25 -17.78
CA THR A 111 11.14 4.68 -17.53
C THR A 111 12.53 4.94 -16.93
N THR A 112 13.13 6.05 -17.33
CA THR A 112 14.47 6.46 -16.90
C THR A 112 14.47 7.61 -15.89
N PHE A 113 13.31 8.16 -15.54
CA PHE A 113 13.25 9.16 -14.46
C PHE A 113 13.63 8.54 -13.12
N PRO A 114 14.24 9.31 -12.20
CA PRO A 114 14.63 8.84 -10.87
C PRO A 114 13.48 8.22 -10.08
N LYS A 115 13.77 7.15 -9.35
CA LYS A 115 12.84 6.51 -8.43
C LYS A 115 13.48 6.37 -7.05
N LEU A 116 12.69 6.53 -5.99
CA LEU A 116 13.10 6.17 -4.64
C LEU A 116 12.17 5.08 -4.12
N PHE A 117 12.73 3.90 -3.91
CA PHE A 117 12.04 2.82 -3.22
C PHE A 117 12.38 2.88 -1.73
N VAL A 118 11.38 3.19 -0.91
CA VAL A 118 11.49 3.02 0.55
C VAL A 118 10.98 1.62 0.88
N ASN A 119 11.92 0.68 1.00
CA ASN A 119 11.67 -0.69 1.42
C ASN A 119 11.38 -0.74 2.93
N ALA A 120 10.52 -1.66 3.35
CA ALA A 120 10.23 -1.92 4.75
C ALA A 120 10.84 -3.26 5.20
N ASP A 121 11.25 -3.35 6.46
CA ASP A 121 11.64 -4.60 7.12
C ASP A 121 10.87 -4.72 8.47
N PRO A 122 10.01 -5.74 8.66
CA PRO A 122 9.78 -6.89 7.77
C PRO A 122 8.94 -6.56 6.51
N GLY A 123 8.24 -5.42 6.49
CA GLY A 123 7.26 -5.09 5.45
C GLY A 123 5.99 -5.94 5.55
N ALA A 124 5.01 -5.64 4.70
CA ALA A 124 3.74 -6.39 4.68
C ALA A 124 3.36 -6.78 3.26
N PHE A 125 2.97 -5.80 2.44
CA PHE A 125 2.54 -6.03 1.06
C PHE A 125 3.72 -6.17 0.11
N LEU A 126 4.66 -5.22 0.11
CA LEU A 126 5.72 -5.14 -0.91
C LEU A 126 6.94 -5.99 -0.53
N THR A 127 6.72 -7.30 -0.46
CA THR A 127 7.73 -8.32 -0.13
C THR A 127 7.87 -9.36 -1.25
N GLY A 128 8.78 -10.32 -1.08
CA GLY A 128 8.96 -11.45 -2.02
C GLY A 128 9.23 -11.02 -3.47
N GLU A 129 8.58 -11.70 -4.42
CA GLU A 129 8.73 -11.45 -5.86
C GLU A 129 8.27 -10.06 -6.29
N LYS A 130 7.33 -9.44 -5.56
CA LYS A 130 6.89 -8.06 -5.84
C LYS A 130 8.02 -7.07 -5.56
N ARG A 131 8.72 -7.27 -4.44
CA ARG A 131 9.93 -6.52 -4.09
C ARG A 131 11.07 -6.78 -5.06
N ALA A 132 11.29 -8.03 -5.46
CA ALA A 132 12.29 -8.37 -6.47
C ALA A 132 11.99 -7.70 -7.82
N PHE A 133 10.71 -7.65 -8.22
CA PHE A 133 10.26 -6.98 -9.43
C PHE A 133 10.56 -5.48 -9.40
N CYS A 134 10.15 -4.75 -8.36
CA CYS A 134 10.38 -3.30 -8.33
C CYS A 134 11.87 -2.93 -8.20
N ARG A 135 12.71 -3.81 -7.62
CA ARG A 135 14.18 -3.67 -7.62
C ARG A 135 14.81 -3.74 -9.01
N SER A 136 14.11 -4.29 -10.01
CA SER A 136 14.59 -4.32 -11.40
C SER A 136 14.38 -2.99 -12.15
N TRP A 137 13.65 -2.03 -11.58
CA TRP A 137 13.32 -0.78 -12.26
C TRP A 137 14.55 0.10 -12.49
N PRO A 138 14.68 0.76 -13.66
CA PRO A 138 15.83 1.62 -13.96
C PRO A 138 15.88 2.87 -13.08
N ASN A 139 17.08 3.40 -12.86
CA ASN A 139 17.32 4.67 -12.16
C ASN A 139 16.62 4.75 -10.79
N GLN A 140 16.81 3.72 -9.96
CA GLN A 140 16.19 3.60 -8.66
C GLN A 140 17.24 3.62 -7.56
N GLU A 141 17.02 4.47 -6.56
CA GLU A 141 17.67 4.40 -5.25
C GLU A 141 16.75 3.64 -4.28
N GLU A 142 17.35 2.93 -3.31
CA GLU A 142 16.62 2.18 -2.29
C GLU A 142 17.13 2.56 -0.89
N VAL A 143 16.20 2.74 0.04
CA VAL A 143 16.47 2.77 1.49
C VAL A 143 15.60 1.74 2.17
N THR A 144 16.05 1.16 3.28
CA THR A 144 15.22 0.25 4.10
C THR A 144 15.00 0.84 5.48
N VAL A 145 13.75 0.82 5.95
CA VAL A 145 13.36 1.32 7.27
C VAL A 145 12.54 0.25 8.02
N PRO A 146 12.52 0.28 9.36
CA PRO A 146 11.60 -0.55 10.14
C PRO A 146 10.13 -0.25 9.80
N GLY A 147 9.30 -1.27 9.58
CA GLY A 147 7.87 -1.07 9.39
C GLY A 147 7.13 -2.25 8.81
N LEU A 148 5.80 -2.19 8.90
CA LEU A 148 4.86 -3.10 8.24
C LEU A 148 4.22 -2.42 7.02
N HIS A 149 2.88 -2.30 6.97
CA HIS A 149 2.18 -1.71 5.83
C HIS A 149 2.11 -0.19 5.93
N PHE A 150 1.80 0.33 7.12
CA PHE A 150 1.74 1.76 7.42
C PHE A 150 3.07 2.23 8.01
N LEU A 151 4.17 1.97 7.29
CA LEU A 151 5.54 2.30 7.73
C LEU A 151 5.77 3.79 8.03
N GLN A 152 4.88 4.68 7.58
CA GLN A 152 4.91 6.09 7.93
C GLN A 152 4.66 6.30 9.42
N GLU A 153 3.95 5.39 10.08
CA GLU A 153 3.74 5.43 11.53
C GLU A 153 4.95 4.91 12.30
N ASP A 154 5.73 4.00 11.72
CA ASP A 154 6.88 3.39 12.39
C ASP A 154 8.17 4.20 12.18
N SER A 155 8.41 4.68 10.95
CA SER A 155 9.67 5.30 10.53
C SER A 155 9.51 6.67 9.84
N PRO A 156 8.67 7.60 10.33
CA PRO A 156 8.39 8.86 9.64
C PRO A 156 9.63 9.72 9.41
N ALA A 157 10.54 9.77 10.39
CA ALA A 157 11.74 10.60 10.32
C ALA A 157 12.75 10.08 9.28
N GLU A 158 12.96 8.77 9.21
CA GLU A 158 13.87 8.14 8.25
C GLU A 158 13.35 8.28 6.83
N ILE A 159 12.05 8.05 6.64
CA ILE A 159 11.35 8.26 5.36
C ILE A 159 11.49 9.72 4.91
N GLY A 160 11.22 10.68 5.81
CA GLY A 160 11.32 12.10 5.53
C GLY A 160 12.74 12.54 5.16
N ALA A 161 13.75 12.04 5.89
CA ALA A 161 15.15 12.34 5.60
C ALA A 161 15.60 11.79 4.24
N ALA A 162 15.21 10.55 3.91
CA ALA A 162 15.52 9.94 2.62
C ALA A 162 14.86 10.71 1.47
N LEU A 163 13.58 11.06 1.60
CA LEU A 163 12.85 11.87 0.63
C LEU A 163 13.51 13.23 0.41
N ALA A 164 13.83 13.96 1.47
CA ALA A 164 14.44 15.29 1.38
C ALA A 164 15.80 15.24 0.67
N ALA A 165 16.64 14.26 1.05
CA ALA A 165 17.95 14.08 0.44
C ALA A 165 17.84 13.72 -1.05
N TRP A 166 16.90 12.83 -1.41
CA TRP A 166 16.66 12.41 -2.79
C TRP A 166 16.11 13.56 -3.65
N ILE A 167 15.12 14.32 -3.14
CA ILE A 167 14.55 15.49 -3.83
C ILE A 167 15.62 16.53 -4.15
N ALA A 168 16.55 16.78 -3.21
CA ALA A 168 17.64 17.73 -3.41
C ALA A 168 18.62 17.34 -4.54
N ARG A 169 18.65 16.06 -4.93
CA ARG A 169 19.48 15.53 -6.03
C ARG A 169 18.72 15.35 -7.34
N LEU A 170 17.40 15.58 -7.35
CA LEU A 170 16.63 15.44 -8.58
C LEU A 170 17.14 16.40 -9.65
N PRO A 171 17.19 15.98 -10.93
CA PRO A 171 17.58 16.86 -12.03
C PRO A 171 16.72 18.13 -12.03
N THR A 172 17.37 19.28 -12.06
CA THR A 172 16.69 20.54 -12.37
C THR A 172 16.18 20.47 -13.82
N ALA A 173 14.94 20.90 -14.02
CA ALA A 173 14.31 20.97 -15.34
C ALA A 173 15.04 21.94 -16.26
#